data_AF-A0A9E2XEZ7-F1
#
_entry.id   AF-A0A9E2XEZ7-F1
#
_cell.length_a   1.000
_cell.length_b   1.000
_cell.length_c   1.000
_cell.angle_alpha   90.00
_cell.angle_beta   90.00
_cell.angle_gamma   90.00
#
_symmetry.space_group_name_H-M   'P 1'
#
loop_
_entity.id
_entity.type
_entity.pdbx_description
1 polymer ?
#
loop_
_entity_poly.entity_id
_entity_poly.type
_entity_poly.pdbx_seq_one_letter_code
_entity_poly.pdbx_strand_id
1 'polypeptide(L)'
;MENREGQLARLLVGDIFHATCANGASLICLAEVVTRDRIVARRITSQDRFEFNRATGSSVGGKSQCSIDSVAPLPVPVFNVMLGLDRKMRLQRDPEKFKLDRDEKDALRFVDTYYAGNPLL
;
A
#
# COMPACT_ATOMS: atom_id res chain seq x y z
N MET A 1 7.26 -13.17 20.44
CA MET A 1 6.17 -13.00 19.46
C MET A 1 6.05 -11.53 19.17
N GLU A 2 6.13 -11.15 17.91
CA GLU A 2 5.92 -9.76 17.51
C GLU A 2 4.41 -9.48 17.44
N ASN A 3 3.98 -8.34 17.93
CA ASN A 3 2.58 -7.90 17.87
C ASN A 3 2.38 -6.88 16.74
N ARG A 4 1.15 -6.70 16.31
CA ARG A 4 0.72 -5.74 15.29
C ARG A 4 1.38 -4.36 15.40
N GLU A 5 1.39 -3.81 16.62
CA GLU A 5 1.98 -2.50 16.89
C GLU A 5 3.48 -2.47 16.57
N GLY A 6 4.23 -3.51 16.97
CA GLY A 6 5.66 -3.65 16.66
C GLY A 6 5.92 -3.73 15.15
N GLN A 7 5.09 -4.46 14.41
CA GLN A 7 5.22 -4.56 12.96
C GLN A 7 4.93 -3.21 12.26
N LEU A 8 3.87 -2.52 12.67
CA LEU A 8 3.54 -1.17 12.16
C LEU A 8 4.60 -0.13 12.53
N ALA A 9 5.23 -0.26 13.70
CA ALA A 9 6.30 0.63 14.13
C ALA A 9 7.54 0.54 13.23
N ARG A 10 7.73 -0.55 12.48
CA ARG A 10 8.85 -0.68 11.53
C ARG A 10 8.60 -0.07 10.16
N LEU A 11 7.36 0.34 9.86
CA LEU A 11 7.05 0.97 8.57
C LEU A 11 7.84 2.27 8.42
N LEU A 12 8.47 2.45 7.26
CA LEU A 12 9.27 3.62 6.91
C LEU A 12 8.70 4.32 5.67
N VAL A 13 9.15 5.55 5.43
CA VAL A 13 8.86 6.26 4.18
C VAL A 13 9.46 5.47 3.02
N GLY A 14 8.66 5.27 1.96
CA GLY A 14 9.03 4.48 0.79
C GLY A 14 8.59 3.01 0.85
N ASP A 15 8.11 2.53 2.00
CA ASP A 15 7.58 1.17 2.09
C ASP A 15 6.23 1.05 1.39
N ILE A 16 5.99 -0.12 0.80
CA ILE A 16 4.69 -0.50 0.25
C ILE A 16 4.00 -1.44 1.23
N PHE A 17 2.73 -1.17 1.51
CA PHE A 17 1.90 -1.96 2.42
C PHE A 17 0.49 -2.15 1.88
N HIS A 18 -0.27 -3.03 2.52
CA HIS A 18 -1.66 -3.30 2.17
C HIS A 18 -2.62 -2.92 3.29
N ALA A 19 -3.77 -2.40 2.89
CA ALA A 19 -4.89 -2.11 3.77
C ALA A 19 -6.21 -2.51 3.14
N THR A 20 -7.13 -3.00 3.96
CA THR A 20 -8.49 -3.36 3.55
C THR A 20 -9.48 -2.39 4.17
N CYS A 21 -10.49 -2.01 3.38
CA CYS A 21 -11.59 -1.16 3.82
C CYS A 21 -12.86 -1.97 4.14
N ALA A 22 -13.71 -1.45 5.02
CA ALA A 22 -14.98 -2.09 5.40
C ALA A 22 -15.94 -2.35 4.22
N ASN A 23 -15.79 -1.60 3.13
CA ASN A 23 -16.53 -1.80 1.87
C ASN A 23 -15.91 -2.88 0.95
N GLY A 24 -14.89 -3.60 1.40
CA GLY A 24 -14.17 -4.61 0.63
C GLY A 24 -13.08 -4.06 -0.30
N ALA A 25 -12.82 -2.73 -0.29
CA ALA A 25 -11.75 -2.19 -1.10
C ALA A 25 -10.37 -2.61 -0.59
N SER A 26 -9.53 -3.09 -1.50
CA SER A 26 -8.11 -3.41 -1.28
C SER A 26 -7.24 -2.22 -1.71
N LEU A 27 -6.39 -1.75 -0.79
CA LEU A 27 -5.50 -0.62 -0.98
C LEU A 27 -4.05 -1.12 -0.96
N ILE A 28 -3.35 -0.97 -2.08
CA ILE A 28 -1.90 -1.10 -2.14
C ILE A 28 -1.32 0.31 -2.07
N CYS A 29 -0.61 0.60 -0.99
CA CYS A 29 -0.24 1.94 -0.58
C CYS A 29 1.27 2.10 -0.51
N LEU A 30 1.78 3.26 -0.95
CA LEU A 30 3.15 3.72 -0.75
C LEU A 30 3.18 4.72 0.41
N ALA A 31 3.99 4.47 1.44
CA ALA A 31 4.16 5.38 2.57
C ALA A 31 4.92 6.64 2.16
N GLU A 32 4.27 7.81 2.28
CA GLU A 32 4.87 9.11 1.93
C GLU A 32 5.45 9.81 3.16
N VAL A 33 4.76 9.72 4.29
CA VAL A 33 5.17 10.34 5.56
C VAL A 33 4.90 9.36 6.70
N VAL A 34 5.89 9.15 7.56
CA VAL A 34 5.73 8.35 8.77
C VAL A 34 6.22 9.15 9.96
N THR A 35 5.32 9.51 10.87
CA THR A 35 5.65 10.17 12.14
C THR A 35 5.40 9.23 13.31
N ARG A 36 5.55 9.71 14.55
CA ARG A 36 5.30 8.91 15.76
C ARG A 36 3.87 8.33 15.82
N ASP A 37 2.89 9.08 15.33
CA ASP A 37 1.47 8.85 15.55
C ASP A 37 0.68 8.51 14.27
N ARG A 38 1.24 8.79 13.09
CA ARG A 38 0.53 8.69 11.82
C ARG A 38 1.41 8.20 10.67
N ILE A 39 0.75 7.55 9.73
CA ILE A 39 1.28 7.13 8.43
C ILE A 39 0.40 7.81 7.38
N VAL A 40 0.99 8.68 6.56
CA VAL A 40 0.34 9.22 5.37
C VAL A 40 0.85 8.42 4.18
N ALA A 41 -0.09 7.90 3.40
CA ALA A 41 0.22 7.05 2.26
C ALA A 41 -0.62 7.42 1.04
N ARG A 42 -0.10 7.07 -0.12
CA ARG A 42 -0.79 7.19 -1.39
C ARG A 42 -1.10 5.81 -1.96
N ARG A 43 -2.32 5.61 -2.44
CA ARG A 43 -2.66 4.40 -3.20
C ARG A 43 -1.96 4.42 -4.56
N ILE A 44 -1.26 3.35 -4.89
CA ILE A 44 -0.42 3.27 -6.10
C ILE A 44 -1.24 3.48 -7.39
N THR A 45 -2.45 2.96 -7.46
CA THR A 45 -3.25 2.99 -8.71
C THR A 45 -4.05 4.28 -8.87
N SER A 46 -4.91 4.62 -7.91
CA SER A 46 -5.79 5.80 -8.02
C SER A 46 -5.16 7.10 -7.55
N GLN A 47 -3.99 7.03 -6.91
CA GLN A 47 -3.27 8.18 -6.37
C GLN A 47 -4.00 8.91 -5.22
N ASP A 48 -5.08 8.34 -4.70
CA ASP A 48 -5.79 8.82 -3.51
C ASP A 48 -4.89 8.75 -2.28
N ARG A 49 -4.99 9.75 -1.40
CA ARG A 49 -4.24 9.81 -0.14
C ARG A 49 -5.07 9.29 1.03
N PHE A 50 -4.42 8.53 1.88
CA PHE A 50 -4.97 7.96 3.10
C PHE A 50 -4.04 8.29 4.28
N GLU A 51 -4.63 8.56 5.42
CA GLU A 51 -3.93 8.70 6.69
C GLU A 51 -4.32 7.55 7.60
N PHE A 52 -3.35 6.98 8.31
CA PHE A 52 -3.55 5.88 9.26
C PHE A 52 -2.91 6.22 10.59
N ASN A 53 -3.54 5.82 11.68
CA ASN A 53 -2.96 5.85 13.01
C ASN A 53 -1.84 4.79 13.08
N ARG A 54 -0.62 5.20 13.44
CA ARG A 54 0.56 4.30 13.39
C ARG A 54 0.48 3.15 14.41
N ALA A 55 -0.15 3.35 15.56
CA ALA A 55 -0.22 2.32 16.60
C ALA A 55 -1.24 1.22 16.25
N THR A 56 -2.37 1.60 15.65
CA THR A 56 -3.47 0.66 15.36
C THR A 56 -3.51 0.17 13.91
N GLY A 57 -2.94 0.96 12.99
CA GLY A 57 -3.04 0.75 11.54
C GLY A 57 -4.40 1.16 10.96
N SER A 58 -5.29 1.75 11.76
CA SER A 58 -6.63 2.15 11.30
C SER A 58 -6.60 3.51 10.61
N SER A 59 -7.39 3.67 9.55
CA SER A 59 -7.50 4.93 8.82
C SER A 59 -8.08 6.04 9.68
N VAL A 60 -7.56 7.24 9.53
CA VAL A 60 -8.03 8.46 10.20
C VAL A 60 -8.84 9.27 9.18
N GLY A 61 -10.15 9.38 9.42
CA GLY A 61 -11.07 10.07 8.51
C GLY A 61 -11.40 9.28 7.23
N GLY A 62 -12.13 9.93 6.31
CA GLY A 62 -12.59 9.34 5.04
C GLY A 62 -14.01 8.77 5.07
N LYS A 63 -14.53 8.36 3.90
CA LYS A 63 -15.88 7.81 3.75
C LYS A 63 -16.01 6.34 4.18
N SER A 64 -14.89 5.62 4.30
CA SER A 64 -14.88 4.21 4.68
C SER A 64 -13.68 3.95 5.58
N GLN A 65 -13.91 3.22 6.66
CA GLN A 65 -12.87 2.82 7.59
C GLN A 65 -12.01 1.72 6.94
N CYS A 66 -10.71 1.95 6.88
CA CYS A 66 -9.73 1.00 6.37
C CYS A 66 -8.72 0.65 7.47
N SER A 67 -8.07 -0.51 7.36
CA SER A 67 -7.04 -0.94 8.31
C SER A 67 -5.88 -1.57 7.56
N ILE A 68 -4.65 -1.17 7.88
CA ILE A 68 -3.43 -1.83 7.43
C ILE A 68 -3.50 -3.27 7.90
N ASP A 69 -3.43 -4.22 6.98
CA ASP A 69 -3.52 -5.64 7.31
C ASP A 69 -2.23 -6.38 6.98
N SER A 70 -1.32 -5.79 6.19
CA SER A 70 0.01 -6.34 5.95
C SER A 70 1.05 -5.26 5.68
N VAL A 71 2.23 -5.44 6.25
CA VAL A 71 3.45 -4.63 6.03
C VAL A 71 4.61 -5.50 5.56
N ALA A 72 4.32 -6.71 5.07
CA ALA A 72 5.36 -7.64 4.66
C ALA A 72 6.18 -7.05 3.50
N PRO A 73 7.52 -7.07 3.56
CA PRO A 73 8.33 -6.50 2.49
C PRO A 73 8.11 -7.28 1.20
N LEU A 74 7.86 -6.57 0.10
CA LEU A 74 7.75 -7.19 -1.22
C LEU A 74 9.12 -7.66 -1.71
N PRO A 75 9.19 -8.76 -2.49
CA PRO A 75 10.41 -9.10 -3.22
C PRO A 75 10.86 -7.93 -4.09
N VAL A 76 12.18 -7.65 -4.10
CA VAL A 76 12.77 -6.49 -4.81
C VAL A 76 12.28 -6.33 -6.26
N PRO A 77 12.18 -7.39 -7.09
CA PRO A 77 11.65 -7.25 -8.45
C PRO A 77 10.22 -6.70 -8.49
N VAL A 78 9.34 -7.21 -7.61
CA VAL A 78 7.94 -6.79 -7.52
C VAL A 78 7.85 -5.36 -6.99
N PHE A 79 8.61 -5.05 -5.93
CA PHE A 79 8.66 -3.71 -5.36
C PHE A 79 9.02 -2.64 -6.41
N ASN A 80 10.03 -2.91 -7.26
CA ASN A 80 10.44 -1.99 -8.32
C ASN A 80 9.34 -1.77 -9.37
N VAL A 81 8.62 -2.83 -9.76
CA VAL A 81 7.48 -2.70 -10.68
C VAL A 81 6.38 -1.85 -10.06
N MET A 82 6.06 -2.07 -8.78
CA MET A 82 5.03 -1.30 -8.08
C MET A 82 5.39 0.18 -7.93
N LEU A 83 6.67 0.52 -7.70
CA LEU A 83 7.15 1.91 -7.73
C LEU A 83 7.08 2.53 -9.14
N GLY A 84 7.44 1.75 -10.16
CA GLY A 84 7.28 2.17 -11.56
C GLY A 84 5.83 2.48 -11.89
N LEU A 85 4.91 1.63 -11.43
CA LEU A 85 3.48 1.78 -11.57
C LEU A 85 2.97 3.05 -10.87
N ASP A 86 3.39 3.32 -9.63
CA ASP A 86 3.03 4.56 -8.93
C ASP A 86 3.46 5.81 -9.72
N ARG A 87 4.70 5.82 -10.21
CA ARG A 87 5.21 6.92 -11.03
C ARG A 87 4.39 7.09 -12.32
N LYS A 88 4.05 5.98 -12.97
CA LYS A 88 3.25 5.96 -14.20
C LYS A 88 1.86 6.54 -13.94
N MET A 89 1.17 6.07 -12.91
CA MET A 89 -0.18 6.54 -12.54
C MET A 89 -0.21 8.03 -12.19
N ARG A 90 0.87 8.54 -11.59
CA ARG A 90 0.99 9.96 -11.21
C ARG A 90 1.28 10.91 -12.38
N LEU A 91 2.08 10.47 -13.36
CA LEU A 91 2.68 11.36 -14.35
C LEU A 91 2.14 11.17 -15.76
N GLN A 92 1.65 9.98 -16.10
CA GLN A 92 1.22 9.68 -17.45
C GLN A 92 -0.13 10.33 -17.76
N ARG A 93 -0.20 11.03 -18.89
CA ARG A 93 -1.43 11.66 -19.40
C ARG A 93 -1.94 11.05 -20.69
N ASP A 94 -1.08 10.30 -21.39
CA ASP A 94 -1.42 9.56 -22.60
C ASP A 94 -2.19 8.27 -22.23
N PRO A 95 -3.46 8.12 -22.67
CA PRO A 95 -4.27 6.94 -22.36
C PRO A 95 -3.65 5.62 -22.83
N GLU A 96 -2.91 5.62 -23.95
CA GLU A 96 -2.28 4.39 -24.46
C GLU A 96 -1.12 3.95 -23.58
N LYS A 97 -0.34 4.91 -23.09
CA LYS A 97 0.74 4.65 -22.13
C LYS A 97 0.22 4.44 -20.70
N PHE A 98 -1.06 4.68 -20.44
CA PHE A 98 -1.68 4.41 -19.14
C PHE A 98 -2.02 2.92 -18.96
N LYS A 99 -2.17 2.18 -20.06
CA LYS A 99 -2.50 0.76 -20.05
C LYS A 99 -1.46 -0.04 -19.29
N LEU A 100 -1.94 -1.00 -18.49
CA LEU A 100 -1.06 -1.90 -17.77
C LEU A 100 -0.36 -2.85 -18.74
N ASP A 101 0.96 -2.92 -18.63
CA ASP A 101 1.74 -3.96 -19.32
C ASP A 101 1.60 -5.32 -18.60
N ARG A 102 2.37 -6.31 -19.06
CA ARG A 102 2.31 -7.66 -18.49
C ARG A 102 2.92 -7.70 -17.08
N ASP A 103 4.06 -7.06 -16.88
CA ASP A 103 4.80 -7.12 -15.63
C ASP A 103 4.02 -6.39 -14.52
N GLU A 104 3.38 -5.27 -14.83
CA GLU A 104 2.50 -4.55 -13.91
C GLU A 104 1.28 -5.37 -13.50
N LYS A 105 0.64 -6.09 -14.44
CA LYS A 105 -0.49 -6.98 -14.14
C LYS A 105 -0.06 -8.14 -13.25
N ASP A 106 1.08 -8.76 -13.57
CA ASP A 106 1.59 -9.90 -12.84
C ASP A 106 2.05 -9.47 -11.42
N ALA A 107 2.65 -8.29 -11.29
CA ALA A 107 2.99 -7.70 -9.99
C ALA A 107 1.74 -7.42 -9.15
N LEU A 108 0.68 -6.81 -9.71
CA LEU A 108 -0.56 -6.56 -8.97
C LEU A 108 -1.20 -7.85 -8.46
N ARG A 109 -1.23 -8.91 -9.28
CA ARG A 109 -1.75 -10.23 -8.87
C ARG A 109 -0.89 -10.87 -7.79
N PHE A 110 0.43 -10.77 -7.92
CA PHE A 110 1.35 -11.28 -6.92
C PHE A 110 1.14 -10.58 -5.57
N VAL A 111 1.08 -9.24 -5.58
CA VAL A 111 0.92 -8.41 -4.38
C VAL A 111 -0.36 -8.76 -3.63
N ASP A 112 -1.48 -8.90 -4.34
CA ASP A 112 -2.77 -9.31 -3.78
C ASP A 112 -2.67 -10.65 -3.03
N THR A 113 -2.08 -11.67 -3.67
CA THR A 113 -1.89 -13.00 -3.05
C THR A 113 -0.87 -12.96 -1.90
N TYR A 114 0.22 -12.22 -2.07
CA TYR A 114 1.33 -12.18 -1.12
C TYR A 114 0.90 -11.54 0.19
N TYR A 115 0.20 -10.41 0.17
CA TYR A 115 -0.24 -9.76 1.39
C TYR A 115 -1.31 -10.54 2.13
N ALA A 116 -2.24 -11.19 1.42
CA ALA A 116 -3.22 -12.09 2.03
C ALA A 116 -2.55 -13.27 2.77
N GLY A 117 -1.42 -13.77 2.27
CA GLY A 117 -0.64 -14.84 2.91
C GLY A 117 0.31 -14.37 4.03
N ASN A 118 0.50 -13.06 4.18
CA ASN A 118 1.43 -12.47 5.16
C ASN A 118 0.77 -11.35 5.98
N PRO A 119 -0.31 -11.62 6.72
CA PRO A 119 -1.00 -10.61 7.51
C PRO A 119 -0.17 -10.15 8.72
N LEU A 120 -0.51 -8.98 9.25
CA LEU A 120 -0.12 -8.53 10.58
C LEU A 120 -0.67 -9.50 11.65
N LEU A 121 0.11 -9.73 12.70
CA LEU A 121 -0.18 -10.67 13.80
C LEU A 121 -0.70 -9.98 15.06
#